data_AF-F9W563-F1
#
_entry.id   AF-F9W563-F1
#
_cell.length_a   1.000
_cell.length_b   1.000
_cell.length_c   1.000
_cell.angle_alpha   90.00
_cell.angle_beta   90.00
_cell.angle_gamma   90.00
#
_symmetry.space_group_name_H-M   'P 1'
#
loop_
_entity.id
_entity.type
_entity.pdbx_description
1 polymer ?
#
loop_
_entity_poly.entity_id
_entity_poly.type
_entity_poly.pdbx_seq_one_letter_code
_entity_poly.pdbx_strand_id
1 'polypeptide(L)'
;MVVKARLLLRLLTGVLMCSVEVLGSYYPKAIPIEAGGSICSLSRKLKDVAPWTQEKIAALRKTRDEYGSKLLDWKLHFHGSPKCEVNESILDEIRVTLENVNAEIGALQAKAIRAGALAARSAGRLTDFITVFANAQNNSFMDRVNYCLGGGGNPVKKKKFV
;
A
#
# COMPACT_ATOMS: atom_id res chain seq x y z
N MET A 1 -18.03 0.26 60.28
CA MET A 1 -16.89 1.12 59.83
C MET A 1 -15.81 0.37 59.03
N VAL A 2 -15.62 -0.95 59.20
CA VAL A 2 -14.54 -1.74 58.57
C VAL A 2 -14.66 -1.86 57.04
N VAL A 3 -15.87 -1.90 56.48
CA VAL A 3 -16.09 -2.10 55.02
C VAL A 3 -15.67 -0.87 54.20
N LYS A 4 -15.94 0.34 54.72
CA LYS A 4 -15.62 1.61 54.06
C LYS A 4 -14.09 1.83 53.97
N ALA A 5 -13.37 1.42 55.01
CA ALA A 5 -11.90 1.47 55.04
C ALA A 5 -11.26 0.49 54.03
N ARG A 6 -11.81 -0.72 53.86
CA ARG A 6 -11.32 -1.70 52.86
C ARG A 6 -11.61 -1.27 51.42
N LEU A 7 -12.75 -0.62 51.18
CA LEU A 7 -13.09 -0.08 49.86
C LEU A 7 -12.18 1.10 49.49
N LEU A 8 -11.92 2.00 50.44
CA LEU A 8 -10.98 3.10 50.26
C LEU A 8 -9.54 2.61 50.05
N LEU A 9 -9.12 1.57 50.78
CA LEU A 9 -7.79 0.96 50.61
C LEU A 9 -7.64 0.30 49.23
N ARG A 10 -8.69 -0.37 48.72
CA ARG A 10 -8.70 -0.95 47.36
C ARG A 10 -8.75 0.10 46.25
N LEU A 11 -9.45 1.21 46.48
CA LEU A 11 -9.47 2.36 45.56
C LEU A 11 -8.10 3.05 45.53
N LEU A 12 -7.46 3.22 46.68
CA LEU A 12 -6.12 3.81 46.79
C LEU A 12 -5.05 2.94 46.13
N THR A 13 -5.08 1.61 46.29
CA THR A 13 -4.15 0.71 45.59
C THR A 13 -4.42 0.63 44.09
N GLY A 14 -5.69 0.70 43.66
CA GLY A 14 -6.06 0.78 42.24
C GLY A 14 -5.56 2.07 41.57
N VAL A 15 -5.71 3.23 42.22
CA VAL A 15 -5.23 4.52 41.73
C VAL A 15 -3.70 4.59 41.75
N LEU A 16 -3.06 4.02 42.77
CA LEU A 16 -1.59 3.97 42.85
C LEU A 16 -0.99 3.11 41.72
N MET A 17 -1.62 1.98 41.37
CA MET A 17 -1.17 1.11 40.26
C MET A 17 -1.46 1.71 38.87
N CYS A 18 -2.52 2.50 38.70
CA CYS A 18 -2.75 3.26 37.46
C CYS A 18 -1.78 4.44 37.25
N SER A 19 -1.08 4.87 38.30
CA SER A 19 -0.18 6.03 38.24
C SER A 19 1.27 5.66 37.87
N VAL A 20 1.64 4.37 37.91
CA VAL A 20 3.02 3.93 37.61
C VAL A 20 3.35 3.95 36.12
N GLU A 21 2.34 3.89 35.23
CA GLU A 21 2.56 3.96 33.77
C GLU A 21 2.69 5.41 33.25
N VAL A 22 2.36 6.42 34.06
CA VAL A 22 2.49 7.86 33.71
C VAL A 22 3.80 8.47 34.24
N LEU A 23 4.81 7.63 34.50
CA LEU A 23 6.20 8.03 34.73
C LEU A 23 7.10 7.69 33.54
N GLY A 24 6.50 7.57 32.34
CA GLY A 24 7.21 7.39 31.09
C GLY A 24 8.01 8.64 30.70
N SER A 25 9.22 8.78 31.25
CA SER A 25 10.37 9.51 30.69
C SER A 25 10.01 10.78 29.91
N TYR A 26 10.04 11.94 30.58
CA TYR A 26 9.90 13.31 30.01
C TYR A 26 11.02 13.69 29.01
N TYR A 27 11.75 12.72 28.46
CA TYR A 27 12.80 12.97 27.49
C TYR A 27 12.24 12.93 26.07
N PRO A 28 12.57 13.92 25.22
CA PRO A 28 12.23 13.89 23.80
C PRO A 28 12.68 12.56 23.18
N LYS A 29 11.74 11.82 22.59
CA LYS A 29 12.03 10.55 21.90
C LYS A 29 12.13 10.80 20.40
N ALA A 30 13.21 10.33 19.79
CA ALA A 30 13.34 10.25 18.35
C ALA A 30 12.47 9.11 17.78
N ILE A 31 12.09 9.21 16.51
CA ILE A 31 11.50 8.09 15.77
C ILE A 31 12.57 6.99 15.64
N PRO A 32 12.26 5.73 16.00
CA PRO A 32 13.17 4.60 15.80
C PRO A 32 13.44 4.36 14.31
N ILE A 33 14.66 3.91 13.99
CA ILE A 33 15.08 3.59 12.62
C ILE A 33 14.16 2.56 11.97
N GLU A 34 13.67 1.60 12.74
CA GLU A 34 12.78 0.51 12.31
C GLU A 34 11.42 1.06 11.87
N ALA A 35 10.88 2.02 12.63
CA ALA A 35 9.63 2.69 12.29
C ALA A 35 9.78 3.53 11.03
N GLY A 36 10.85 4.31 10.92
CA GLY A 36 11.18 5.02 9.69
C GLY A 36 11.33 4.07 8.50
N GLY A 37 11.92 2.90 8.72
CA GLY A 37 12.23 1.94 7.66
C GLY A 37 10.95 1.31 7.10
N SER A 38 10.02 1.02 8.00
CA SER A 38 8.68 0.54 7.68
C SER A 38 7.89 1.57 6.87
N ILE A 39 7.96 2.86 7.23
CA ILE A 39 7.31 3.94 6.48
C ILE A 39 7.90 4.08 5.08
N CYS A 40 9.24 4.05 4.94
CA CYS A 40 9.89 4.09 3.63
C CYS A 40 9.57 2.84 2.78
N SER A 41 9.45 1.67 3.39
CA SER A 41 9.03 0.44 2.69
C SER A 41 7.60 0.57 2.18
N LEU A 42 6.68 1.08 3.00
CA LEU A 42 5.31 1.34 2.61
C LEU A 42 5.22 2.37 1.48
N SER A 43 5.95 3.49 1.57
CA SER A 43 6.02 4.49 0.49
C SER A 43 6.49 3.88 -0.83
N ARG A 44 7.49 2.99 -0.81
CA ARG A 44 7.93 2.25 -2.00
C ARG A 44 6.81 1.37 -2.59
N LYS A 45 6.15 0.55 -1.76
CA LYS A 45 5.02 -0.28 -2.21
C LYS A 45 3.89 0.56 -2.82
N LEU A 46 3.62 1.74 -2.27
CA LEU A 46 2.62 2.66 -2.82
C LEU A 46 3.04 3.25 -4.18
N LYS A 47 4.33 3.52 -4.39
CA LYS A 47 4.86 3.94 -5.71
C LYS A 47 4.71 2.83 -6.76
N ASP A 48 4.79 1.57 -6.33
CA ASP A 48 4.67 0.40 -7.22
C ASP A 48 3.23 0.11 -7.66
N VAL A 49 2.20 0.73 -7.07
CA VAL A 49 0.78 0.47 -7.42
C VAL A 49 0.50 0.79 -8.90
N ALA A 50 1.00 1.92 -9.41
CA ALA A 50 0.78 2.31 -10.79
C ALA A 50 1.38 1.31 -11.80
N PRO A 51 2.69 1.00 -11.78
CA PRO A 51 3.26 0.00 -12.69
C PRO A 51 2.65 -1.39 -12.49
N TRP A 52 2.36 -1.80 -11.26
CA TRP A 52 1.69 -3.08 -10.99
C TRP A 52 0.32 -3.18 -11.66
N THR A 53 -0.53 -2.16 -11.53
CA THR A 53 -1.86 -2.17 -12.18
C THR A 53 -1.76 -2.15 -13.70
N GLN A 54 -0.78 -1.45 -14.27
CA GLN A 54 -0.53 -1.44 -15.71
C GLN A 54 -0.14 -2.83 -16.22
N GLU A 55 0.72 -3.55 -15.51
CA GLU A 55 1.11 -4.92 -15.83
C GLU A 55 -0.11 -5.86 -15.85
N LYS A 56 -0.98 -5.76 -14.84
CA LYS A 56 -2.20 -6.58 -14.76
C LYS A 56 -3.18 -6.30 -15.90
N ILE A 57 -3.37 -5.03 -16.26
CA ILE A 57 -4.23 -4.67 -17.40
C ILE A 57 -3.63 -5.13 -18.73
N ALA A 58 -2.32 -5.02 -18.90
CA ALA A 58 -1.63 -5.50 -20.10
C ALA A 58 -1.78 -7.01 -20.27
N ALA A 59 -1.65 -7.77 -19.18
CA ALA A 59 -1.88 -9.22 -19.20
C ALA A 59 -3.32 -9.57 -19.63
N LEU A 60 -4.33 -8.89 -19.07
CA LEU A 60 -5.73 -9.08 -19.45
C LEU A 60 -6.00 -8.76 -20.93
N ARG A 61 -5.43 -7.66 -21.43
CA ARG A 61 -5.52 -7.30 -22.86
C ARG A 61 -4.92 -8.35 -23.76
N LYS A 62 -3.73 -8.84 -23.42
CA LYS A 62 -3.06 -9.90 -24.17
C LYS A 62 -3.93 -11.15 -24.25
N THR A 63 -4.49 -11.60 -23.13
CA THR A 63 -5.39 -12.76 -23.11
C THR A 63 -6.65 -12.52 -23.95
N ARG A 64 -7.27 -11.33 -23.87
CA ARG A 64 -8.41 -10.96 -24.73
C ARG A 64 -8.04 -11.03 -26.21
N ASP A 65 -6.90 -10.47 -26.58
CA ASP A 65 -6.41 -10.44 -27.96
C ASP A 65 -6.13 -11.85 -28.49
N GLU A 66 -5.59 -12.74 -27.66
CA GLU A 66 -5.39 -14.16 -27.98
C GLU A 66 -6.73 -14.87 -28.28
N TYR A 67 -7.77 -14.64 -27.47
CA TYR A 67 -9.10 -15.20 -27.73
C TYR A 67 -9.76 -14.59 -28.98
N GLY A 68 -9.58 -13.27 -29.20
CA GLY A 68 -10.05 -12.60 -30.41
C GLY A 68 -9.40 -13.15 -31.68
N SER A 69 -8.10 -13.44 -31.64
CA SER A 69 -7.37 -14.06 -32.73
C SER A 69 -7.86 -15.49 -33.01
N LYS A 70 -8.12 -16.29 -31.96
CA LYS A 70 -8.69 -17.64 -32.11
C LYS A 70 -10.08 -17.60 -32.74
N LEU A 71 -10.94 -16.66 -32.32
CA LEU A 71 -12.27 -16.50 -32.91
C LEU A 71 -12.17 -16.18 -34.42
N LEU A 72 -11.25 -15.30 -34.79
CA LEU A 72 -11.02 -14.95 -36.20
C LEU A 72 -10.51 -16.15 -37.00
N ASP A 73 -9.53 -16.88 -36.45
CA ASP A 73 -8.97 -18.09 -37.07
C ASP A 73 -10.02 -19.17 -37.32
N TRP A 74 -10.90 -19.39 -36.33
CA TRP A 74 -12.05 -20.28 -36.45
C TRP A 74 -13.01 -19.83 -37.54
N LYS A 75 -13.36 -18.53 -37.57
CA LYS A 75 -14.21 -17.99 -38.64
C LYS A 75 -13.59 -18.16 -40.01
N LEU A 76 -12.27 -18.06 -40.17
CA LEU A 76 -11.61 -18.26 -41.46
C LEU A 76 -11.56 -19.72 -41.90
N HIS A 77 -11.33 -20.67 -40.98
CA HIS A 77 -11.16 -22.08 -41.30
C HIS A 77 -12.48 -22.85 -41.51
N PHE A 78 -13.55 -22.46 -40.82
CA PHE A 78 -14.79 -23.23 -40.79
C PHE A 78 -15.95 -22.60 -41.57
N HIS A 79 -15.76 -21.41 -42.14
CA HIS A 79 -16.79 -20.75 -42.96
C HIS A 79 -17.16 -21.61 -44.18
N GLY A 80 -18.39 -22.12 -44.21
CA GLY A 80 -18.90 -22.93 -45.32
C GLY A 80 -18.50 -24.41 -45.31
N SER A 81 -17.93 -24.93 -44.21
CA SER A 81 -17.65 -26.37 -44.06
C SER A 81 -18.88 -27.13 -43.53
N PRO A 82 -19.53 -27.99 -44.34
CA PRO A 82 -20.75 -28.70 -43.93
C PRO A 82 -20.53 -29.76 -42.84
N LYS A 83 -19.26 -30.10 -42.52
CA LYS A 83 -18.91 -31.05 -41.44
C LYS A 83 -18.72 -30.39 -40.08
N CYS A 84 -18.58 -29.08 -40.06
CA CYS A 84 -18.44 -28.26 -38.86
C CYS A 84 -19.46 -27.14 -38.98
N GLU A 85 -20.75 -27.52 -38.91
CA GLU A 85 -21.85 -26.56 -38.78
C GLU A 85 -21.70 -25.89 -37.41
N VAL A 86 -20.81 -24.91 -37.35
CA VAL A 86 -20.60 -24.12 -36.15
C VAL A 86 -21.92 -23.38 -35.93
N ASN A 87 -22.52 -23.59 -34.76
CA ASN A 87 -23.68 -22.80 -34.35
C ASN A 87 -23.26 -21.32 -34.36
N GLU A 88 -23.71 -20.57 -35.35
CA GLU A 88 -23.47 -19.12 -35.47
C GLU A 88 -23.84 -18.38 -34.17
N SER A 89 -24.83 -18.90 -33.43
CA SER A 89 -25.22 -18.41 -32.11
C SER A 89 -24.07 -18.47 -31.08
N ILE A 90 -23.23 -19.50 -31.10
CA ILE A 90 -22.08 -19.64 -30.20
C ILE A 90 -21.00 -18.62 -30.58
N LEU A 91 -20.75 -18.41 -31.87
CA LEU A 91 -19.76 -17.43 -32.32
C LEU A 91 -20.18 -16.00 -31.97
N ASP A 92 -21.49 -15.71 -32.04
CA ASP A 92 -22.04 -14.43 -31.62
C ASP A 92 -21.95 -14.26 -30.10
N GLU A 93 -22.25 -15.30 -29.32
CA GLU A 93 -22.08 -15.29 -27.86
C GLU A 93 -20.62 -15.03 -27.45
N ILE A 94 -19.66 -15.69 -28.10
CA ILE A 94 -18.22 -15.47 -27.86
C ILE A 94 -17.84 -14.02 -28.22
N ARG A 95 -18.36 -13.49 -29.34
CA ARG A 95 -18.10 -12.11 -29.74
C ARG A 95 -18.63 -11.11 -28.71
N VAL A 96 -19.89 -11.24 -28.30
CA VAL A 96 -20.52 -10.38 -27.28
C VAL A 96 -19.74 -10.47 -25.96
N THR A 97 -19.30 -11.68 -25.59
CA THR A 97 -18.46 -11.89 -24.40
C THR A 97 -17.13 -11.13 -24.50
N LEU A 98 -16.44 -11.18 -25.65
CA LEU A 98 -15.20 -10.43 -25.88
C LEU A 98 -15.40 -8.92 -25.87
N GLU A 99 -16.52 -8.42 -26.39
CA GLU A 99 -16.89 -7.00 -26.34
C GLU A 99 -17.14 -6.55 -24.89
N ASN A 100 -17.86 -7.36 -24.10
CA ASN A 100 -18.09 -7.11 -22.67
C ASN A 100 -16.78 -7.09 -21.88
N VAL A 101 -15.89 -8.08 -22.08
CA VAL A 101 -14.56 -8.11 -21.45
C VAL A 101 -13.75 -6.86 -21.80
N ASN A 102 -13.82 -6.38 -23.05
CA ASN A 102 -13.13 -5.15 -23.45
C ASN A 102 -13.66 -3.92 -22.71
N ALA A 103 -14.99 -3.81 -22.54
CA ALA A 103 -15.61 -2.75 -21.75
C ALA A 103 -15.19 -2.80 -20.27
N GLU A 104 -15.16 -4.00 -19.68
CA GLU A 104 -14.68 -4.20 -18.30
C GLU A 104 -13.20 -3.84 -18.12
N ILE A 105 -12.33 -4.22 -19.06
CA ILE A 105 -10.92 -3.80 -19.08
C ILE A 105 -10.80 -2.27 -19.13
N GLY A 106 -11.63 -1.60 -19.93
CA GLY A 106 -11.69 -0.13 -19.97
C GLY A 106 -12.06 0.48 -18.61
N ALA A 107 -13.08 -0.06 -17.94
CA ALA A 107 -13.47 0.39 -16.60
C ALA A 107 -12.37 0.12 -15.55
N LEU A 108 -11.67 -1.02 -15.65
CA LEU A 108 -10.52 -1.33 -14.79
C LEU A 108 -9.38 -0.34 -14.98
N GLN A 109 -9.12 0.12 -16.21
CA GLN A 109 -8.09 1.12 -16.47
C GLN A 109 -8.36 2.44 -15.73
N ALA A 110 -9.61 2.93 -15.77
CA ALA A 110 -9.98 4.14 -15.03
C ALA A 110 -9.78 3.98 -13.51
N LYS A 111 -10.17 2.82 -12.96
CA LYS A 111 -9.97 2.50 -11.53
C LYS A 111 -8.47 2.41 -11.18
N ALA A 112 -7.66 1.79 -12.03
CA ALA A 112 -6.22 1.65 -11.86
C ALA A 112 -5.52 3.02 -11.83
N ILE A 113 -5.87 3.93 -12.75
CA ILE A 113 -5.33 5.30 -12.77
C ILE A 113 -5.65 6.02 -11.45
N ARG A 114 -6.90 5.93 -10.98
CA ARG A 114 -7.31 6.54 -9.71
C ARG A 114 -6.57 5.94 -8.51
N ALA A 115 -6.42 4.62 -8.47
CA ALA A 115 -5.68 3.93 -7.43
C ALA A 115 -4.20 4.35 -7.42
N GLY A 116 -3.56 4.39 -8.59
CA GLY A 116 -2.18 4.86 -8.76
C GLY A 116 -1.99 6.30 -8.29
N ALA A 117 -2.90 7.22 -8.65
CA ALA A 117 -2.84 8.61 -8.22
C ALA A 117 -2.95 8.78 -6.69
N LEU A 118 -3.89 8.05 -6.06
CA LEU A 118 -4.05 8.06 -4.61
C LEU A 118 -2.84 7.47 -3.89
N ALA A 119 -2.29 6.37 -4.42
CA ALA A 119 -1.09 5.73 -3.88
C ALA A 119 0.13 6.65 -4.00
N ALA A 120 0.34 7.28 -5.16
CA ALA A 120 1.42 8.24 -5.37
C ALA A 120 1.33 9.44 -4.42
N ARG A 121 0.13 10.02 -4.25
CA ARG A 121 -0.09 11.12 -3.30
C ARG A 121 0.24 10.71 -1.86
N SER A 122 -0.16 9.50 -1.47
CA SER A 122 0.10 8.97 -0.13
C SER A 122 1.59 8.67 0.07
N ALA A 123 2.25 8.08 -0.92
CA ALA A 123 3.69 7.82 -0.92
C ALA A 123 4.50 9.12 -0.77
N GLY A 124 4.12 10.17 -1.51
CA GLY A 124 4.73 11.50 -1.41
C GLY A 124 4.66 12.06 0.01
N ARG A 125 3.46 12.03 0.62
CA ARG A 125 3.28 12.47 2.01
C ARG A 125 4.12 11.70 3.03
N LEU A 126 4.23 10.38 2.87
CA LEU A 126 5.07 9.55 3.73
C LEU A 126 6.56 9.83 3.53
N THR A 127 6.98 10.07 2.28
CA THR A 127 8.36 10.47 1.97
C THR A 127 8.66 11.82 2.60
N ASP A 128 7.81 12.83 2.40
CA ASP A 128 8.00 14.17 2.99
C ASP A 128 8.08 14.10 4.52
N PHE A 129 7.18 13.33 5.14
CA PHE A 129 7.21 13.08 6.57
C PHE A 129 8.57 12.53 7.02
N ILE A 130 9.06 11.45 6.42
CA ILE A 130 10.37 10.89 6.81
C ILE A 130 11.52 11.84 6.51
N THR A 131 11.50 12.55 5.37
CA THR A 131 12.57 13.47 4.98
C THR A 131 12.71 14.63 5.97
N VAL A 132 11.61 15.18 6.47
CA VAL A 132 11.66 16.24 7.50
C VAL A 132 12.35 15.72 8.76
N PHE A 133 11.96 14.55 9.27
CA PHE A 133 12.54 13.98 10.49
C PHE A 133 13.99 13.50 10.30
N ALA A 134 14.34 13.02 9.11
CA ALA A 134 15.71 12.64 8.74
C ALA A 134 16.65 13.87 8.65
N ASN A 135 16.11 15.05 8.35
CA ASN A 135 16.87 16.29 8.28
C ASN A 135 16.91 17.06 9.61
N ALA A 136 15.96 16.81 10.51
CA ALA A 136 15.91 17.41 11.84
C ALA A 136 16.95 16.77 12.78
N GLN A 137 18.22 17.12 12.58
CA GLN A 137 19.34 16.71 13.42
C GLN A 137 20.31 17.89 13.62
N ASN A 138 20.90 17.99 14.81
CA ASN A 138 21.92 18.96 15.15
C ASN A 138 23.16 18.24 15.70
N ASN A 139 24.27 18.40 15.01
CA ASN A 139 25.57 17.88 15.42
C ASN A 139 26.42 19.05 15.92
N SER A 140 26.37 19.32 17.23
CA SER A 140 27.30 20.26 17.89
C SER A 140 28.57 19.51 18.26
N PHE A 141 29.74 20.12 18.07
CA PHE A 141 31.04 19.55 18.46
C PHE A 141 31.20 19.48 19.99
N MET A 142 30.47 20.34 20.73
CA MET A 142 30.54 20.46 22.19
C MET A 142 29.34 19.85 22.92
N ASP A 143 28.18 19.67 22.26
CA ASP A 143 26.94 19.15 22.89
C ASP A 143 26.57 17.73 22.43
N ARG A 144 25.62 17.13 23.15
CA ARG A 144 24.99 15.86 22.75
C ARG A 144 24.29 16.01 21.38
N VAL A 145 24.45 15.01 20.52
CA VAL A 145 23.80 14.96 19.21
C VAL A 145 22.29 14.87 19.38
N ASN A 146 21.55 15.86 18.86
CA ASN A 146 20.09 15.88 18.87
C ASN A 146 19.56 15.45 17.51
N TYR A 147 18.56 14.58 17.48
CA TYR A 147 17.99 14.08 16.24
C TYR A 147 16.53 13.64 16.43
N CYS A 148 15.74 13.74 15.36
CA CYS A 148 14.33 13.33 15.35
C CYS A 148 14.11 11.94 14.73
N LEU A 149 15.10 11.37 14.03
CA LEU A 149 15.09 10.02 13.47
C LEU A 149 16.46 9.37 13.66
N GLY A 150 16.51 8.24 14.36
CA GLY A 150 17.79 7.59 14.70
C GLY A 150 17.65 6.47 15.73
N GLY A 151 18.77 5.89 16.13
CA GLY A 151 18.80 4.71 17.00
C GLY A 151 20.15 4.58 17.71
N GLY A 152 20.14 4.03 18.92
CA GLY A 152 21.37 3.82 19.70
C GLY A 152 22.17 5.10 19.97
N GLY A 153 21.50 6.23 20.21
CA GLY A 153 22.13 7.53 20.46
C GLY A 153 22.68 8.23 19.21
N ASN A 154 22.43 7.70 18.01
CA ASN A 154 22.97 8.22 16.76
C ASN A 154 21.87 8.61 15.77
N PRO A 155 22.05 9.73 15.03
CA PRO A 155 21.15 10.11 13.96
C PRO A 155 21.19 9.11 12.80
N VAL A 156 20.11 9.09 12.04
CA VAL A 156 20.02 8.28 10.84
C VAL A 156 20.98 8.77 9.73
N LYS A 157 21.62 7.83 9.02
CA LYS A 157 22.39 8.17 7.81
C LYS A 157 21.40 8.49 6.68
N LYS A 158 21.40 9.74 6.18
CA LYS A 158 20.46 10.25 5.15
C LYS A 158 20.26 9.31 3.95
N LYS A 159 21.34 8.67 3.47
CA LYS A 159 21.31 7.72 2.34
C LYS A 159 20.41 6.50 2.52
N LYS A 160 19.93 6.20 3.73
CA LYS A 160 19.08 5.02 4.00
C LYS A 160 17.58 5.29 3.79
N PHE A 161 17.15 6.56 3.72
CA PHE A 161 15.74 6.95 3.81
C PHE A 161 15.28 7.92 2.71
N VAL A 162 16.23 8.46 1.93
CA VAL A 162 15.98 9.25 0.71
C VAL A 162 16.08 8.34 -0.51
#